data_AF-A0A4R4TTT6-F1
#
_entry.id   AF-A0A4R4TTT6-F1
#
_cell.length_a   1.000
_cell.length_b   1.000
_cell.length_c   1.000
_cell.angle_alpha   90.00
_cell.angle_beta   90.00
_cell.angle_gamma   90.00
#
_symmetry.space_group_name_H-M   'P 1'
#
loop_
_entity.id
_entity.type
_entity.pdbx_description
1 polymer ?
#
loop_
_entity_poly.entity_id
_entity_poly.type
_entity_poly.pdbx_seq_one_letter_code
_entity_poly.pdbx_strand_id
1 'polypeptide(L)'
;MVEGEHTGGVREVAVGQESDFLTAPLASLIVLGLLVAVVVLSGFRKVEASEHLVVRRFGRTIGVRGPGLRFLLPFADTGARVPAGVQPYDIWLRATTRDGVSVRVKALAMMGADDPVTYASATDSPSSAAQAIIEVALRDVIADRDLADLPSLMANRDDADLVRRVNEAVRPWGVAADLVSITDAMVPVRADLPLCGCGADGVRSTGPRRAAPR
;
A
#
# COMPACT_ATOMS: atom_id res chain seq x y z
N MET A 1 26.10 63.21 48.33
CA MET A 1 26.55 63.55 46.96
C MET A 1 27.83 62.76 46.72
N VAL A 2 27.94 61.77 45.84
CA VAL A 2 27.39 61.57 44.49
C VAL A 2 27.32 60.04 44.19
N GLU A 3 26.43 59.63 43.26
CA GLU A 3 26.30 58.36 42.50
C GLU A 3 27.44 57.31 42.58
N GLY A 4 27.24 56.00 42.47
CA GLY A 4 26.21 55.24 41.76
C GLY A 4 26.89 54.15 40.90
N GLU A 5 26.40 52.90 41.02
CA GLU A 5 26.41 51.77 40.06
C GLU A 5 27.75 51.06 39.69
N HIS A 6 27.97 49.77 40.04
CA HIS A 6 27.49 48.53 39.36
C HIS A 6 27.85 48.51 37.86
N THR A 7 28.71 47.64 37.31
CA THR A 7 28.65 46.17 37.23
C THR A 7 29.94 45.69 36.53
N GLY A 8 30.61 44.64 36.98
CA GLY A 8 30.31 43.29 36.51
C GLY A 8 31.15 42.90 35.28
N GLY A 9 32.47 42.99 35.38
CA GLY A 9 33.38 42.41 34.38
C GLY A 9 33.32 40.89 34.45
N VAL A 10 32.73 40.28 33.43
CA VAL A 10 32.78 38.85 33.15
C VAL A 10 34.25 38.46 32.93
N ARG A 11 34.89 37.90 33.96
CA ARG A 11 36.20 37.26 33.82
C ARG A 11 35.98 35.80 33.46
N GLU A 12 36.48 35.46 32.28
CA GLU A 12 36.76 34.12 31.75
C GLU A 12 36.94 33.06 32.84
N VAL A 13 36.07 32.06 32.85
CA VAL A 13 36.39 30.76 33.43
C VAL A 13 37.32 30.07 32.45
N ALA A 14 38.62 30.31 32.62
CA ALA A 14 39.69 29.55 31.99
C ALA A 14 39.55 28.08 32.45
N VAL A 15 39.05 27.22 31.56
CA VAL A 15 39.10 25.77 31.73
C VAL A 15 40.52 25.34 31.36
N GLY A 16 41.24 24.86 32.38
CA GLY A 16 42.66 24.53 32.34
C GLY A 16 43.03 23.54 31.24
N GLN A 17 43.97 23.97 30.40
CA GLN A 17 44.51 23.30 29.21
C GLN A 17 45.59 22.24 29.50
N GLU A 18 45.78 21.82 30.76
CA GLU A 18 46.94 21.00 31.16
C GLU A 18 46.62 19.52 31.40
N SER A 19 45.35 19.11 31.31
CA SER A 19 44.94 17.69 31.35
C SER A 19 44.74 17.05 29.97
N ASP A 20 44.75 17.87 28.90
CA ASP A 20 44.28 17.53 27.56
C ASP A 20 45.14 16.49 26.82
N PHE A 21 46.41 16.29 27.18
CA PHE A 21 47.29 15.38 26.43
C PHE A 21 47.09 13.89 26.76
N LEU A 22 46.62 13.57 27.98
CA LEU A 22 46.27 12.19 28.37
C LEU A 22 44.76 11.93 28.30
N THR A 23 43.94 12.98 28.48
CA THR A 23 42.49 12.88 28.25
C THR A 23 42.14 12.90 26.76
N ALA A 24 42.91 13.50 25.85
CA ALA A 24 42.63 13.43 24.41
C ALA A 24 42.64 11.99 23.83
N PRO A 25 43.63 11.12 24.09
CA PRO A 25 43.58 9.75 23.60
C PRO A 25 42.47 8.94 24.29
N LEU A 26 42.25 9.11 25.60
CA LEU A 26 41.17 8.44 26.33
C LEU A 26 39.78 8.91 25.88
N ALA A 27 39.58 10.21 25.70
CA ALA A 27 38.35 10.80 25.19
C ALA A 27 38.11 10.40 23.72
N SER A 28 39.15 10.35 22.89
CA SER A 28 39.06 9.85 21.52
C SER A 28 38.65 8.37 21.49
N LEU A 29 39.22 7.53 22.36
CA LEU A 29 38.82 6.12 22.50
C LEU A 29 37.37 5.98 23.00
N ILE A 30 36.93 6.82 23.93
CA ILE A 30 35.55 6.85 24.42
C ILE A 30 34.58 7.27 23.31
N VAL A 31 34.90 8.33 22.55
CA VAL A 31 34.10 8.81 21.43
C VAL A 31 34.03 7.76 20.31
N LEU A 32 35.15 7.10 19.99
CA LEU A 32 35.19 6.00 19.04
C LEU A 32 34.36 4.80 19.53
N GLY A 33 34.47 4.45 20.81
CA GLY A 33 33.66 3.40 21.43
C GLY A 33 32.16 3.70 21.39
N LEU A 34 31.78 4.95 21.67
CA LEU A 34 30.39 5.41 21.58
C LEU A 34 29.89 5.37 20.13
N LEU A 35 30.69 5.82 19.16
CA LEU A 35 30.37 5.77 17.74
C LEU A 35 30.12 4.33 17.28
N VAL A 36 31.02 3.41 17.63
CA VAL A 36 30.89 1.98 17.32
C VAL A 36 29.64 1.40 17.98
N ALA A 37 29.38 1.73 19.25
CA ALA A 37 28.17 1.29 19.95
C ALA A 37 26.90 1.77 19.24
N VAL A 38 26.83 3.05 18.84
CA VAL A 38 25.67 3.60 18.10
C VAL A 38 25.48 2.87 16.76
N VAL A 39 26.57 2.60 16.02
CA VAL A 39 26.50 1.85 14.75
C VAL A 39 25.99 0.43 14.96
N VAL A 40 26.45 -0.26 16.01
CA VAL A 40 25.99 -1.61 16.35
C VAL A 40 24.53 -1.58 16.81
N LEU A 41 24.12 -0.64 17.67
CA LEU A 41 22.74 -0.54 18.10
C LEU A 41 21.79 -0.22 16.93
N SER A 42 22.22 0.59 15.97
CA SER A 42 21.45 0.92 14.76
C SER A 42 21.20 -0.29 13.85
N GLY A 43 22.06 -1.32 13.93
CA GLY A 43 21.91 -2.55 13.16
C GLY A 43 20.79 -3.48 13.64
N PHE A 44 20.27 -3.30 14.85
CA PHE A 44 19.19 -4.14 15.36
C PHE A 44 17.85 -3.76 14.72
N ARG A 45 17.27 -4.71 13.97
CA ARG A 45 15.93 -4.61 13.39
C ARG A 45 15.02 -5.65 14.02
N LYS A 46 13.86 -5.19 14.50
CA LYS A 46 12.79 -6.06 14.97
C LYS A 46 11.94 -6.48 13.77
N VAL A 47 11.82 -7.79 13.55
CA VAL A 47 10.95 -8.39 12.52
C VAL A 47 9.75 -9.00 13.22
N GLU A 48 8.56 -8.67 12.75
CA GLU A 48 7.29 -9.17 13.28
C GLU A 48 7.02 -10.61 12.82
N ALA A 49 6.19 -11.34 13.56
CA ALA A 49 5.87 -12.75 13.27
C ALA A 49 5.20 -12.95 11.90
N SER A 50 4.47 -11.94 11.41
CA SER A 50 3.77 -11.93 10.13
C SER A 50 4.63 -11.42 8.96
N GLU A 51 5.92 -11.18 9.18
CA GLU A 51 6.84 -10.65 8.16
C GLU A 51 8.07 -11.55 8.00
N HIS A 52 8.47 -11.74 6.75
CA HIS A 52 9.78 -12.25 6.38
C HIS A 52 10.71 -11.08 6.05
N LEU A 53 11.94 -11.13 6.57
CA LEU A 53 12.95 -10.13 6.24
C LEU A 53 13.92 -10.70 5.20
N VAL A 54 13.89 -10.16 4.00
CA VAL A 54 14.83 -10.51 2.94
C VAL A 54 16.05 -9.60 3.08
N VAL A 55 17.21 -10.19 3.37
CA VAL A 55 18.45 -9.45 3.57
C VAL A 55 19.28 -9.50 2.29
N ARG A 56 19.58 -8.31 1.76
CA ARG A 56 20.45 -8.10 0.60
C ARG A 56 21.73 -7.42 1.06
N ARG A 57 22.89 -8.00 0.76
CA ARG A 57 24.21 -7.40 1.00
C ARG A 57 24.83 -6.99 -0.31
N PHE A 58 25.09 -5.69 -0.48
CA PHE A 58 25.63 -5.13 -1.73
C PHE A 58 24.91 -5.62 -2.99
N GLY A 59 23.58 -5.73 -2.93
CA GLY A 59 22.75 -6.20 -4.05
C GLY A 59 22.67 -7.72 -4.25
N ARG A 60 23.40 -8.53 -3.46
CA ARG A 60 23.26 -10.00 -3.44
C ARG A 60 22.30 -10.43 -2.33
N THR A 61 21.35 -11.29 -2.66
CA THR A 61 20.46 -11.88 -1.66
C THR A 61 21.23 -12.91 -0.82
N ILE A 62 21.34 -12.68 0.49
CA ILE A 62 21.97 -13.63 1.42
C ILE A 62 20.96 -14.72 1.80
N GLY A 63 19.69 -14.35 1.92
CA GLY A 63 18.60 -15.26 2.22
C GLY A 63 17.45 -14.59 2.95
N VAL A 64 16.43 -15.40 3.22
CA VAL A 64 15.22 -15.02 3.93
C VAL A 64 15.45 -15.26 5.42
N ARG A 65 15.22 -14.25 6.26
CA ARG A 65 15.30 -14.36 7.71
C ARG A 65 13.87 -14.38 8.26
N GLY A 66 13.57 -15.44 9.02
CA GLY A 66 12.32 -15.55 9.77
C GLY A 66 12.26 -14.57 10.95
N PRO A 67 11.09 -14.51 11.62
CA PRO A 67 10.75 -13.49 12.60
C PRO A 67 11.69 -13.47 13.82
N GLY A 68 11.76 -12.32 14.49
CA GLY A 68 12.60 -12.11 15.68
C GLY A 68 13.53 -10.89 15.57
N LEU A 69 14.41 -10.76 16.56
CA LEU A 69 15.43 -9.71 16.59
C LEU A 69 16.60 -10.11 15.68
N ARG A 70 16.82 -9.35 14.60
CA ARG A 70 17.88 -9.63 13.63
C ARG A 70 18.85 -8.46 13.57
N PHE A 71 20.14 -8.78 13.55
CA PHE A 71 21.21 -7.81 13.36
C PHE A 71 21.55 -7.71 11.88
N LEU A 72 21.37 -6.51 11.32
CA LEU A 72 21.74 -6.16 9.95
C LEU A 72 22.88 -5.16 10.01
N LEU A 73 23.87 -5.33 9.14
CA LEU A 73 24.97 -4.39 9.06
C LEU A 73 24.47 -3.07 8.41
N PRO A 74 24.39 -1.94 9.14
CA PRO A 74 23.65 -0.76 8.69
C PRO A 74 24.17 -0.13 7.39
N PHE A 75 25.42 -0.39 7.00
CA PHE A 75 26.04 0.14 5.80
C PHE A 75 26.08 -0.83 4.61
N ALA A 76 26.02 -2.14 4.85
CA ALA A 76 26.18 -3.15 3.81
C ALA A 76 24.89 -3.91 3.50
N ASP A 77 24.01 -4.03 4.50
CA ASP A 77 22.82 -4.87 4.45
C ASP A 77 21.57 -3.99 4.31
N THR A 78 20.75 -4.28 3.30
CA THR A 78 19.40 -3.73 3.14
C THR A 78 18.39 -4.84 3.46
N GLY A 79 17.42 -4.53 4.31
CA GLY A 79 16.34 -5.46 4.66
C GLY A 79 15.03 -5.03 4.00
N ALA A 80 14.44 -5.88 3.17
CA ALA A 80 13.10 -5.73 2.65
C ALA A 80 12.13 -6.60 3.45
N ARG A 81 11.03 -6.01 3.94
CA ARG A 81 9.98 -6.74 4.66
C ARG A 81 8.97 -7.27 3.66
N VAL A 82 8.66 -8.54 3.78
CA VAL A 82 7.68 -9.23 2.93
C VAL A 82 6.61 -9.82 3.83
N PRO A 83 5.31 -9.55 3.59
CA PRO A 83 4.24 -10.16 4.36
C PRO A 83 4.25 -11.67 4.16
N ALA A 84 4.22 -12.44 5.25
CA ALA A 84 4.18 -13.90 5.25
C ALA A 84 2.76 -14.45 5.05
N GLY A 85 1.75 -13.61 5.17
CA GLY A 85 0.34 -13.97 5.10
C GLY A 85 -0.35 -13.45 3.85
N VAL A 86 -1.52 -14.03 3.59
CA VAL A 86 -2.44 -13.59 2.53
C VAL A 86 -3.14 -12.32 2.98
N GLN A 87 -3.17 -11.31 2.11
CA GLN A 87 -3.82 -10.03 2.37
C GLN A 87 -4.94 -9.79 1.34
N PRO A 88 -6.13 -9.31 1.77
CA PRO A 88 -7.16 -8.84 0.87
C PRO A 88 -6.76 -7.55 0.15
N TYR A 89 -7.00 -7.53 -1.17
CA TYR A 89 -6.87 -6.36 -2.02
C TYR A 89 -8.19 -6.10 -2.76
N ASP A 90 -8.72 -4.90 -2.57
CA ASP A 90 -9.90 -4.42 -3.30
C ASP A 90 -9.46 -3.83 -4.65
N ILE A 91 -9.98 -4.38 -5.76
CA ILE A 91 -9.71 -3.93 -7.11
C ILE A 91 -10.99 -3.35 -7.70
N TRP A 92 -10.89 -2.13 -8.21
CA TRP A 92 -12.00 -1.41 -8.83
C TRP A 92 -11.67 -1.15 -10.29
N LEU A 93 -12.48 -1.70 -11.20
CA LEU A 93 -12.26 -1.51 -12.63
C LEU A 93 -13.55 -1.20 -13.37
N ARG A 94 -13.39 -0.56 -14.53
CA ARG A 94 -14.46 -0.38 -15.50
C ARG A 94 -14.19 -1.29 -16.68
N ALA A 95 -15.17 -2.13 -17.02
CA ALA A 95 -15.13 -3.04 -18.14
C ALA A 95 -16.40 -2.92 -18.97
N THR A 96 -16.33 -3.33 -20.23
CA THR A 96 -17.49 -3.40 -21.13
C THR A 96 -17.76 -4.87 -21.37
N THR A 97 -19.01 -5.31 -21.17
CA THR A 97 -19.44 -6.68 -21.45
C THR A 97 -19.54 -6.93 -22.95
N ARG A 98 -19.74 -8.20 -23.34
CA ARG A 98 -19.97 -8.56 -24.76
C ARG A 98 -21.13 -7.80 -25.39
N ASP A 99 -22.17 -7.51 -24.61
CA ASP A 99 -23.36 -6.75 -25.03
C ASP A 99 -23.11 -5.24 -25.25
N GLY A 100 -21.87 -4.76 -25.04
CA GLY A 100 -21.53 -3.34 -25.18
C GLY A 100 -21.96 -2.48 -23.99
N VAL A 101 -22.38 -3.09 -22.87
CA VAL A 101 -22.76 -2.38 -21.65
C VAL A 101 -21.52 -2.10 -20.82
N SER A 102 -21.27 -0.82 -20.51
CA SER A 102 -20.24 -0.43 -19.55
C SER A 102 -20.68 -0.77 -18.13
N VAL A 103 -19.86 -1.51 -17.39
CA VAL A 103 -20.07 -1.83 -15.97
C VAL A 103 -18.87 -1.41 -15.13
N ARG A 104 -19.11 -0.99 -13.89
CA ARG A 104 -18.09 -0.81 -12.87
C ARG A 104 -18.12 -2.03 -11.96
N VAL A 105 -17.01 -2.73 -11.85
CA VAL A 105 -16.92 -3.97 -11.08
C VAL A 105 -15.99 -3.77 -9.90
N LYS A 106 -16.45 -4.20 -8.73
CA LYS A 106 -15.64 -4.37 -7.52
C LYS A 106 -15.25 -5.84 -7.41
N ALA A 107 -13.96 -6.12 -7.34
CA ALA A 107 -13.43 -7.45 -7.07
C ALA A 107 -12.57 -7.44 -5.80
N LEU A 108 -12.55 -8.57 -5.10
CA LEU A 108 -11.68 -8.85 -3.97
C LEU A 108 -10.68 -9.94 -4.37
N ALA A 109 -9.39 -9.62 -4.28
CA ALA A 109 -8.31 -10.56 -4.51
C ALA A 109 -7.57 -10.85 -3.20
N MET A 110 -7.53 -12.12 -2.79
CA MET A 110 -6.70 -12.58 -1.69
C MET A 110 -5.36 -13.03 -2.29
N MET A 111 -4.28 -12.31 -1.96
CA MET A 111 -2.95 -12.60 -2.48
C MET A 111 -1.90 -12.57 -1.38
N GLY A 112 -0.88 -13.42 -1.51
CA GLY A 112 0.27 -13.49 -0.62
C GLY A 112 1.58 -13.56 -1.40
N ALA A 113 2.70 -13.34 -0.70
CA ALA A 113 4.02 -13.61 -1.26
C ALA A 113 4.29 -15.13 -1.20
N ASP A 114 4.51 -15.75 -2.37
CA ASP A 114 4.86 -17.17 -2.48
C ASP A 114 6.39 -17.35 -2.30
N ASP A 115 7.16 -16.62 -3.10
CA ASP A 115 8.61 -16.55 -2.96
C ASP A 115 9.05 -15.15 -2.48
N PRO A 116 9.49 -15.01 -1.21
CA PRO A 116 9.88 -13.72 -0.66
C PRO A 116 11.12 -13.14 -1.35
N VAL A 117 12.01 -13.97 -1.89
CA VAL A 117 13.22 -13.50 -2.59
C VAL A 117 12.86 -12.77 -3.88
N THR A 118 11.99 -13.38 -4.70
CA THR A 118 11.47 -12.79 -5.94
C THR A 118 10.61 -11.57 -5.63
N TYR A 119 9.73 -11.65 -4.62
CA TYR A 119 8.90 -10.52 -4.18
C TYR A 119 9.75 -9.30 -3.79
N ALA A 120 10.82 -9.48 -3.01
CA ALA A 120 11.71 -8.40 -2.60
C ALA A 120 12.66 -7.90 -3.71
N SER A 121 12.79 -8.65 -4.80
CA SER A 121 13.63 -8.28 -5.94
C SER A 121 12.82 -7.66 -7.09
N ALA A 122 11.51 -7.87 -7.09
CA ALA A 122 10.58 -7.20 -7.98
C ALA A 122 10.57 -5.68 -7.70
N THR A 123 10.04 -4.92 -8.68
CA THR A 123 9.88 -3.45 -8.70
C THR A 123 9.36 -2.85 -7.38
N ASP A 124 9.43 -1.52 -7.21
CA ASP A 124 9.01 -0.74 -6.03
C ASP A 124 7.69 -1.16 -5.34
N SER A 125 6.78 -1.89 -6.01
CA SER A 125 5.67 -2.59 -5.35
C SER A 125 5.16 -3.82 -6.15
N PRO A 126 5.53 -5.06 -5.81
CA PRO A 126 5.04 -6.27 -6.50
C PRO A 126 3.52 -6.46 -6.36
N SER A 127 2.94 -6.05 -5.22
CA SER A 127 1.49 -6.13 -4.99
C SER A 127 0.68 -5.24 -5.93
N SER A 128 1.19 -4.06 -6.30
CA SER A 128 0.49 -3.17 -7.24
C SER A 128 0.56 -3.71 -8.67
N ALA A 129 1.69 -4.28 -9.06
CA ALA A 129 1.84 -4.93 -10.36
C ALA A 129 0.90 -6.14 -10.49
N ALA A 130 0.78 -6.95 -9.43
CA ALA A 130 -0.17 -8.06 -9.38
C ALA A 130 -1.63 -7.58 -9.51
N GLN A 131 -2.01 -6.47 -8.85
CA GLN A 131 -3.35 -5.89 -8.99
C GLN A 131 -3.64 -5.45 -10.44
N ALA A 132 -2.66 -4.84 -11.12
CA ALA A 132 -2.83 -4.44 -12.52
C ALA A 132 -3.02 -5.65 -13.45
N ILE A 133 -2.31 -6.75 -13.21
CA ILE A 133 -2.46 -8.00 -13.97
C ILE A 133 -3.83 -8.60 -13.74
N ILE A 134 -4.30 -8.64 -12.49
CA ILE A 134 -5.64 -9.10 -12.15
C ILE A 134 -6.71 -8.23 -12.80
N GLU A 135 -6.53 -6.91 -12.83
CA GLU A 135 -7.44 -6.00 -13.53
C GLU A 135 -7.56 -6.35 -15.02
N VAL A 136 -6.44 -6.63 -15.70
CA VAL A 136 -6.45 -7.05 -17.10
C VAL A 136 -7.17 -8.39 -17.28
N ALA A 137 -6.89 -9.38 -16.43
CA ALA A 137 -7.54 -10.69 -16.47
C ALA A 137 -9.06 -10.61 -16.21
N LEU A 138 -9.47 -9.79 -15.24
CA LEU A 138 -10.89 -9.53 -14.94
C LEU A 138 -11.58 -8.84 -16.11
N ARG A 139 -10.93 -7.86 -16.74
CA ARG A 139 -11.46 -7.16 -17.92
C ARG A 139 -11.70 -8.14 -19.07
N ASP A 140 -10.80 -9.08 -19.29
CA ASP A 140 -10.92 -10.11 -20.33
C ASP A 140 -12.10 -11.07 -20.05
N VAL A 141 -12.21 -11.57 -18.82
CA VAL A 141 -13.33 -12.44 -18.42
C VAL A 141 -14.68 -11.72 -18.51
N ILE A 142 -14.75 -10.43 -18.15
CA ILE A 142 -15.99 -9.65 -18.27
C ILE A 142 -16.32 -9.37 -19.74
N ALA A 143 -15.32 -9.14 -20.59
CA ALA A 143 -15.54 -8.90 -22.02
C ALA A 143 -16.08 -10.13 -22.75
N ASP A 144 -15.73 -11.34 -22.30
CA ASP A 144 -16.24 -12.61 -22.82
C ASP A 144 -17.57 -13.06 -22.17
N ARG A 145 -18.25 -12.19 -21.41
CA ARG A 145 -19.49 -12.54 -20.74
C ARG A 145 -20.58 -11.52 -21.03
N ASP A 146 -21.80 -12.03 -21.09
CA ASP A 146 -22.99 -11.20 -21.28
C ASP A 146 -23.41 -10.61 -19.92
N LEU A 147 -24.12 -9.48 -19.93
CA LEU A 147 -24.53 -8.79 -18.70
C LEU A 147 -25.40 -9.71 -17.81
N ALA A 148 -26.22 -10.56 -18.44
CA ALA A 148 -27.10 -11.50 -17.75
C ALA A 148 -26.33 -12.59 -16.99
N ASP A 149 -25.09 -12.88 -17.39
CA ASP A 149 -24.25 -13.92 -16.77
C ASP A 149 -23.38 -13.39 -15.64
N LEU A 150 -23.18 -12.08 -15.50
CA LEU A 150 -22.38 -11.49 -14.42
C LEU A 150 -22.84 -11.92 -13.01
N PRO A 151 -24.15 -11.98 -12.68
CA PRO A 151 -24.59 -12.46 -11.36
C PRO A 151 -24.15 -13.91 -11.07
N SER A 152 -24.03 -14.76 -12.11
CA SER A 152 -23.56 -16.14 -11.95
C SER A 152 -22.07 -16.20 -11.59
N LEU A 153 -21.26 -15.27 -12.12
CA LEU A 153 -19.84 -15.14 -11.75
C LEU A 153 -19.65 -14.63 -10.31
N MET A 154 -20.58 -13.81 -9.82
CA MET A 154 -20.58 -13.36 -8.41
C MET A 154 -20.97 -14.49 -7.46
N ALA A 155 -21.81 -15.42 -7.91
CA ALA A 155 -22.19 -16.60 -7.14
C ALA A 155 -21.06 -17.64 -7.08
N ASN A 156 -20.31 -17.79 -8.17
CA ASN A 156 -19.20 -18.73 -8.23
C ASN A 156 -17.89 -18.07 -7.75
N ARG A 157 -17.59 -18.22 -6.46
CA ARG A 157 -16.43 -17.58 -5.82
C ARG A 157 -15.08 -18.13 -6.30
N ASP A 158 -15.07 -19.36 -6.80
CA ASP A 158 -13.84 -20.10 -7.09
C ASP A 158 -13.76 -20.46 -8.58
N ASP A 159 -13.69 -19.46 -9.46
CA ASP A 159 -13.35 -19.71 -10.86
C ASP A 159 -11.87 -20.12 -10.97
N ALA A 160 -11.64 -21.43 -10.87
CA ALA A 160 -10.31 -22.04 -10.88
C ALA A 160 -9.51 -21.69 -12.16
N ASP A 161 -10.19 -21.45 -13.28
CA ASP A 161 -9.55 -21.06 -14.53
C ASP A 161 -9.07 -19.61 -14.49
N LEU A 162 -9.84 -18.70 -13.89
CA LEU A 162 -9.40 -17.33 -13.65
C LEU A 162 -8.19 -17.29 -12.71
N VAL A 163 -8.25 -17.98 -11.58
CA VAL A 163 -7.14 -18.04 -10.60
C VAL A 163 -5.88 -18.61 -11.25
N ARG A 164 -6.02 -19.67 -12.05
CA ARG A 164 -4.89 -20.26 -12.80
C ARG A 164 -4.26 -19.27 -13.79
N ARG A 165 -5.07 -18.56 -14.59
CA ARG A 165 -4.59 -17.54 -15.55
C ARG A 165 -3.88 -16.38 -14.83
N VAL A 166 -4.44 -15.92 -13.73
CA VAL A 166 -3.82 -14.87 -12.89
C VAL A 166 -2.49 -15.36 -12.34
N ASN A 167 -2.44 -16.56 -11.75
CA ASN A 167 -1.23 -17.11 -11.15
C ASN A 167 -0.12 -17.32 -12.18
N GLU A 168 -0.43 -17.74 -13.41
CA GLU A 168 0.55 -17.78 -14.50
C GLU A 168 1.20 -16.41 -14.73
N ALA A 169 0.37 -15.37 -14.78
CA ALA A 169 0.81 -14.02 -15.04
C ALA A 169 1.53 -13.40 -13.84
N VAL A 170 1.16 -13.66 -12.57
CA VAL A 170 1.79 -13.02 -11.40
C VAL A 170 3.05 -13.71 -10.89
N ARG A 171 3.35 -14.93 -11.35
CA ARG A 171 4.55 -15.71 -10.95
C ARG A 171 5.87 -14.94 -11.00
N PRO A 172 6.19 -14.15 -12.05
CA PRO A 172 7.44 -13.39 -12.12
C PRO A 172 7.62 -12.36 -10.99
N TRP A 173 6.54 -11.96 -10.33
CA TRP A 173 6.54 -11.00 -9.22
C TRP A 173 6.64 -11.68 -7.85
N GLY A 174 6.68 -13.01 -7.77
CA GLY A 174 6.74 -13.75 -6.50
C GLY A 174 5.45 -13.66 -5.68
N VAL A 175 4.32 -13.37 -6.33
CA VAL A 175 2.99 -13.25 -5.72
C VAL A 175 2.13 -14.43 -6.17
N ALA A 176 1.35 -14.98 -5.25
CA ALA A 176 0.30 -15.96 -5.55
C ALA A 176 -1.06 -15.40 -5.14
N ALA A 177 -2.07 -15.63 -5.99
CA ALA A 177 -3.47 -15.36 -5.71
C ALA A 177 -4.18 -16.65 -5.28
N ASP A 178 -4.73 -16.63 -4.07
CA ASP A 178 -5.51 -17.75 -3.52
C ASP A 178 -6.97 -17.69 -3.97
N LEU A 179 -7.53 -16.48 -4.06
CA LEU A 179 -8.93 -16.25 -4.39
C LEU A 179 -9.09 -14.94 -5.15
N VAL A 180 -9.88 -14.95 -6.22
CA VAL A 180 -10.31 -13.74 -6.93
C VAL A 180 -11.83 -13.81 -7.07
N SER A 181 -12.54 -13.01 -6.29
CA SER A 181 -14.01 -13.00 -6.26
C SER A 181 -14.54 -11.65 -6.73
N ILE A 182 -15.57 -11.67 -7.57
CA ILE A 182 -16.32 -10.47 -7.95
C ILE A 182 -17.35 -10.19 -6.85
N THR A 183 -17.26 -9.02 -6.21
CA THR A 183 -18.10 -8.67 -5.04
C THR A 183 -19.34 -7.88 -5.45
N ASP A 184 -19.18 -6.94 -6.39
CA ASP A 184 -20.28 -6.08 -6.83
C ASP A 184 -20.09 -5.62 -8.27
N ALA A 185 -21.19 -5.44 -9.00
CA ALA A 185 -21.18 -4.90 -10.36
C ALA A 185 -22.27 -3.83 -10.49
N MET A 186 -21.83 -2.60 -10.70
CA MET A 186 -22.70 -1.44 -10.89
C MET A 186 -22.78 -1.09 -12.36
N VAL A 187 -23.98 -1.12 -12.93
CA VAL A 187 -24.24 -0.50 -14.23
C VAL A 187 -24.47 0.99 -13.98
N PRO A 188 -23.62 1.92 -14.48
CA PRO A 188 -23.95 3.33 -14.48
C PRO A 188 -25.15 3.52 -15.40
N VAL A 189 -26.36 3.59 -14.82
CA VAL A 189 -27.56 3.93 -15.55
C VAL A 189 -27.37 5.34 -16.06
N ARG A 190 -27.23 5.46 -17.38
CA ARG A 190 -27.40 6.70 -18.10
C ARG A 190 -28.83 7.19 -17.85
N ALA A 191 -28.97 8.10 -16.88
CA ALA A 191 -30.23 8.77 -16.58
C ALA A 191 -30.69 9.71 -17.73
N ASP A 192 -29.92 9.78 -18.82
CA ASP A 192 -30.20 10.56 -20.02
C ASP A 192 -30.89 9.75 -21.14
N LEU A 193 -31.29 8.48 -20.92
CA LEU A 193 -32.23 7.88 -21.85
C LEU A 193 -33.59 8.55 -21.68
N PRO A 194 -34.11 9.27 -22.71
CA PRO A 194 -35.53 9.53 -22.77
C PRO A 194 -36.20 8.18 -22.94
N LEU A 195 -36.59 7.55 -21.83
CA LEU A 195 -37.63 6.54 -21.86
C LEU A 195 -38.78 7.19 -22.62
N CYS A 196 -39.08 6.66 -23.81
CA CYS A 196 -40.11 7.18 -24.69
C CYS A 196 -41.34 7.56 -23.86
N GLY A 197 -41.76 8.82 -24.02
CA GLY A 197 -42.79 9.44 -23.22
C GLY A 197 -44.03 8.56 -23.10
N CYS A 198 -44.37 8.24 -21.85
CA CYS A 198 -45.73 7.93 -21.49
C CYS A 198 -46.16 9.03 -20.51
N GLY A 199 -47.12 9.85 -20.97
CA GLY A 199 -47.41 11.21 -20.52
C GLY A 199 -47.44 11.44 -19.02
N ALA A 200 -46.63 12.42 -18.58
CA ALA A 200 -46.85 13.17 -17.35
C ALA A 200 -47.80 14.36 -17.61
N ASP A 201 -48.91 14.12 -18.33
CA ASP A 201 -50.00 15.08 -18.52
C ASP A 201 -51.21 14.61 -17.70
N GLY A 202 -51.17 14.86 -16.38
CA GLY A 202 -52.21 14.36 -15.49
C GLY A 202 -52.50 15.19 -14.25
N VAL A 203 -51.80 16.29 -14.00
CA VAL A 203 -52.09 17.16 -12.84
C VAL A 203 -52.26 18.60 -13.30
N ARG A 204 -53.38 18.87 -13.96
CA ARG A 204 -53.95 20.23 -14.01
C ARG A 204 -54.57 20.51 -12.65
N SER A 205 -53.83 21.16 -11.76
CA SER A 205 -54.40 21.73 -10.54
C SER A 205 -55.32 22.88 -10.92
N THR A 206 -56.62 22.63 -10.93
CA THR A 206 -57.66 23.66 -10.91
C THR A 206 -57.57 24.43 -9.59
N GLY A 207 -56.92 25.60 -9.61
CA GLY A 207 -57.02 26.58 -8.53
C GLY A 207 -58.33 27.37 -8.66
N PRO A 208 -59.08 27.64 -7.58
CA PRO A 208 -60.34 28.35 -7.65
C PRO A 208 -60.11 29.84 -7.96
N ARG A 209 -60.84 30.37 -8.95
CA ARG A 209 -60.92 31.81 -9.23
C ARG A 209 -61.52 32.51 -8.02
N ARG A 210 -60.73 33.33 -7.31
CA ARG A 210 -61.27 34.31 -6.38
C ARG A 210 -61.81 35.50 -7.17
N ALA A 211 -63.12 35.70 -7.08
CA ALA A 211 -63.79 36.92 -7.50
C ALA A 211 -63.36 38.08 -6.60
N ALA A 212 -63.09 39.23 -7.20
CA ALA A 212 -62.89 40.50 -6.50
C ALA A 212 -64.25 41.18 -6.28
N PRO A 213 -64.52 41.74 -5.10
CA PRO A 213 -65.59 42.72 -4.91
C PRO A 213 -65.12 44.15 -5.23
N ARG A 214 -66.12 44.99 -5.53
CA ARG A 214 -66.10 46.37 -6.04
C ARG A 214 -65.20 47.36 -5.32
#